data_AF-A0A1A8NNV8-F1
#
_entry.id   AF-A0A1A8NNV8-F1
#
_cell.length_a   1.000
_cell.length_b   1.000
_cell.length_c   1.000
_cell.angle_alpha   90.00
_cell.angle_beta   90.00
_cell.angle_gamma   90.00
#
_symmetry.space_group_name_H-M   'P 1'
#
loop_
_entity.id
_entity.type
_entity.pdbx_description
1 polymer ?
#
loop_
_entity_poly.entity_id
_entity_poly.type
_entity_poly.pdbx_seq_one_letter_code
_entity_poly.pdbx_strand_id
1 'polypeptide(L)'
;MTFDDFIANFTDLILCRLINTSYLSVHKTWEEAVQRGCWRRHDDPLLNRTGGCSNNKRTFLQNPQYMFDVKKPKDEVLICLQQKDRRATLKEGRGENLPIGFDVHRVELNRIYRMHAPQQKVGGSIYVNSRSVFLRTDLTEGRYVIIPTTFDPGLEGEFLLRVFTDVPSDCKELTLHEPPHTCWSGLCGYPSLVSQVHVLQADGLAGHDSNGASDPYVIIRCEGQKVRSVVHKSTCSPAFNTKAVFYRKKSSRPISIEIYNSNVLTDSFLGQVTLAAEQGRVQKTLHLKDKGDRRDSDLPGTVTLSIETSSVLTSI
;
A
#
# COMPACT_ATOMS: atom_id res chain seq x y z
N MET A 1 4.91 43.29 12.02
CA MET A 1 6.17 43.12 11.26
C MET A 1 5.83 42.91 9.80
N THR A 2 6.71 43.32 8.89
CA THR A 2 6.59 42.96 7.46
C THR A 2 7.10 41.53 7.26
N PHE A 3 6.77 40.91 6.12
CA PHE A 3 7.29 39.58 5.81
C PHE A 3 8.82 39.58 5.65
N ASP A 4 9.38 40.66 5.12
CA ASP A 4 10.84 40.83 4.98
C ASP A 4 11.54 40.86 6.34
N ASP A 5 10.93 41.53 7.32
CA ASP A 5 11.43 41.57 8.70
C ASP A 5 11.33 40.19 9.37
N PHE A 6 10.33 39.38 8.99
CA PHE A 6 10.23 37.99 9.46
C PHE A 6 11.35 37.13 8.88
N ILE A 7 11.61 37.23 7.58
CA ILE A 7 12.70 36.50 6.92
C ILE A 7 14.06 36.91 7.51
N ALA A 8 14.24 38.19 7.86
CA ALA A 8 15.51 38.69 8.37
C ALA A 8 15.81 38.22 9.81
N ASN A 9 14.77 38.03 10.64
CA ASN A 9 14.95 37.82 12.08
C ASN A 9 14.58 36.41 12.58
N PHE A 10 13.88 35.59 11.80
CA PHE A 10 13.44 34.27 12.21
C PHE A 10 14.02 33.17 11.31
N THR A 11 14.57 32.12 11.94
CA THR A 11 15.13 30.95 11.25
C THR A 11 14.12 29.80 11.13
N ASP A 12 13.25 29.66 12.14
CA ASP A 12 12.37 28.50 12.29
C ASP A 12 10.94 28.93 12.57
N LEU A 13 9.99 28.29 11.88
CA LEU A 13 8.55 28.44 12.11
C LEU A 13 7.96 27.10 12.53
N ILE A 14 7.48 27.02 13.76
CA ILE A 14 6.75 25.85 14.26
C ILE A 14 5.26 26.12 14.14
N LEU A 15 4.58 25.39 13.27
CA LEU A 15 3.15 25.53 13.06
C LEU A 15 2.40 24.37 13.72
N CYS A 16 1.82 24.63 14.90
CA CYS A 16 1.00 23.68 15.64
C CYS A 16 -0.46 23.78 15.16
N ARG A 17 -0.95 22.79 14.42
CA ARG A 17 -2.38 22.70 14.07
C ARG A 17 -3.11 21.82 15.05
N LEU A 18 -4.20 22.34 15.60
CA LEU A 18 -5.24 21.49 16.17
C LEU A 18 -5.99 20.86 15.00
N ILE A 19 -5.89 19.54 14.85
CA ILE A 19 -6.62 18.82 13.81
C ILE A 19 -8.07 18.69 14.29
N ASN A 20 -9.00 19.23 13.51
CA ASN A 20 -10.41 19.20 13.85
C ASN A 20 -10.98 17.79 13.62
N THR A 21 -11.18 17.06 14.71
CA THR A 21 -11.81 15.73 14.72
C THR A 21 -13.25 15.77 15.26
N SER A 22 -13.85 16.97 15.38
CA SER A 22 -15.23 17.12 15.86
C SER A 22 -16.24 16.62 14.83
N TYR A 23 -17.20 15.80 15.26
CA TYR A 23 -18.31 15.34 14.42
C TYR A 23 -19.28 16.45 13.99
N LEU A 24 -19.32 17.56 14.73
CA LEU A 24 -20.19 18.71 14.46
C LEU A 24 -19.32 19.93 14.20
N SER A 25 -19.06 20.21 12.92
CA SER A 25 -18.22 21.32 12.50
C SER A 25 -18.66 21.84 11.13
N VAL A 26 -18.59 23.16 10.95
CA VAL A 26 -18.78 23.83 9.65
C VAL A 26 -17.51 23.72 8.78
N HIS A 27 -16.37 23.44 9.40
CA HIS A 27 -15.06 23.27 8.75
C HIS A 27 -14.71 21.80 8.54
N LYS A 28 -13.77 21.54 7.62
CA LYS A 28 -13.21 20.21 7.32
C LYS A 28 -12.91 19.43 8.60
N THR A 29 -13.49 18.24 8.70
CA THR A 29 -13.28 17.27 9.78
C THR A 29 -12.32 16.19 9.31
N TRP A 30 -11.58 15.64 10.24
CA TRP A 30 -10.62 14.58 10.02
C TRP A 30 -10.99 13.35 10.80
N GLU A 31 -10.88 12.20 10.17
CA GLU A 31 -10.95 10.90 10.83
C GLU A 31 -9.55 10.51 11.31
N GLU A 32 -9.43 10.31 12.61
CA GLU A 32 -8.17 9.98 13.27
C GLU A 32 -8.08 8.47 13.53
N ALA A 33 -7.05 7.84 12.99
CA ALA A 33 -6.64 6.50 13.40
C ALA A 33 -5.39 6.59 14.28
N VAL A 34 -5.46 6.01 15.48
CA VAL A 34 -4.37 6.01 16.46
C VAL A 34 -3.84 4.60 16.65
N GLN A 35 -2.54 4.43 16.50
CA GLN A 35 -1.86 3.16 16.69
C GLN A 35 -0.70 3.30 17.69
N ARG A 36 -0.66 2.40 18.66
CA ARG A 36 0.41 2.32 19.66
C ARG A 36 1.34 1.19 19.29
N GLY A 37 2.63 1.51 19.12
CA GLY A 37 3.63 0.55 18.68
C GLY A 37 4.91 0.62 19.49
N CYS A 38 5.80 -0.33 19.23
CA CYS A 38 7.16 -0.30 19.76
C CYS A 38 8.17 -0.87 18.78
N TRP A 39 9.37 -0.31 18.79
CA TRP A 39 10.58 -0.93 18.29
C TRP A 39 11.15 -1.76 19.44
N ARG A 40 11.09 -3.09 19.30
CA ARG A 40 11.60 -4.05 20.28
C ARG A 40 12.54 -5.01 19.59
N ARG A 41 13.72 -5.21 20.17
CA ARG A 41 14.70 -6.15 19.65
C ARG A 41 14.23 -7.57 19.92
N HIS A 42 14.50 -8.46 18.98
CA HIS A 42 14.27 -9.88 19.15
C HIS A 42 15.34 -10.68 18.40
N ASP A 43 15.69 -11.85 18.91
CA ASP A 43 16.73 -12.71 18.30
C ASP A 43 16.24 -13.33 16.99
N ASP A 44 14.98 -13.78 16.95
CA ASP A 44 14.30 -14.18 15.71
C ASP A 44 14.09 -12.97 14.78
N PRO A 45 14.65 -12.96 13.56
CA PRO A 45 14.49 -11.90 12.57
C PRO A 45 13.04 -11.60 12.17
N LEU A 46 12.13 -12.59 12.23
CA LEU A 46 10.72 -12.40 11.90
C LEU A 46 9.97 -11.61 12.99
N LEU A 47 10.39 -11.78 14.24
CA LEU A 47 9.81 -11.11 15.40
C LEU A 47 10.54 -9.81 15.76
N ASN A 48 11.74 -9.59 15.23
CA ASN A 48 12.48 -8.36 15.44
C ASN A 48 11.70 -7.14 14.91
N ARG A 49 11.71 -6.03 15.65
CA ARG A 49 11.03 -4.77 15.27
C ARG A 49 11.97 -3.57 15.23
N THR A 50 13.28 -3.76 15.33
CA THR A 50 14.29 -2.68 15.35
C THR A 50 15.12 -2.69 14.08
N GLY A 51 14.45 -2.52 12.93
CA GLY A 51 15.05 -2.72 11.61
C GLY A 51 15.90 -1.56 11.09
N GLY A 52 15.76 -0.37 11.68
CA GLY A 52 16.43 0.85 11.23
C GLY A 52 15.81 1.43 9.94
N CYS A 53 16.38 2.53 9.45
CA CYS A 53 15.89 3.23 8.25
C CYS A 53 16.16 2.46 6.94
N SER A 54 15.66 3.00 5.82
CA SER A 54 15.72 2.38 4.49
C SER A 54 17.15 2.16 3.95
N ASN A 55 18.15 2.81 4.56
CA ASN A 55 19.57 2.52 4.32
C ASN A 55 19.93 1.07 4.72
N ASN A 56 19.25 0.53 5.73
CA ASN A 56 19.42 -0.84 6.24
C ASN A 56 18.53 -1.83 5.49
N LYS A 57 18.75 -2.00 4.18
CA LYS A 57 17.88 -2.77 3.27
C LYS A 57 17.48 -4.17 3.77
N ARG A 58 18.38 -4.86 4.49
CA ARG A 58 18.16 -6.23 4.99
C ARG A 58 17.19 -6.31 6.16
N THR A 59 17.21 -5.30 7.03
CA THR A 59 16.46 -5.29 8.30
C THR A 59 15.28 -4.32 8.28
N PHE A 60 15.23 -3.40 7.32
CA PHE A 60 14.20 -2.36 7.20
C PHE A 60 12.75 -2.90 7.30
N LEU A 61 12.43 -4.01 6.63
CA LEU A 61 11.08 -4.60 6.63
C LEU A 61 10.74 -5.35 7.94
N GLN A 62 11.70 -5.52 8.85
CA GLN A 62 11.45 -6.08 10.18
C GLN A 62 10.72 -5.07 11.08
N ASN A 63 10.86 -3.76 10.84
CA ASN A 63 10.13 -2.74 11.59
C ASN A 63 8.60 -3.01 11.61
N PRO A 64 7.86 -2.46 12.60
CA PRO A 64 6.40 -2.50 12.60
C PRO A 64 5.84 -1.98 11.27
N GLN A 65 4.71 -2.54 10.82
CA GLN A 65 4.10 -2.19 9.54
C GLN A 65 2.62 -1.91 9.76
N TYR A 66 2.14 -0.73 9.39
CA TYR A 66 0.75 -0.33 9.58
C TYR A 66 0.10 -0.09 8.23
N MET A 67 -0.93 -0.86 7.91
CA MET A 67 -1.69 -0.66 6.68
C MET A 67 -2.77 0.40 6.91
N PHE A 68 -3.13 1.15 5.86
CA PHE A 68 -4.30 2.02 5.84
C PHE A 68 -4.79 2.20 4.39
N ASP A 69 -6.06 2.55 4.25
CA ASP A 69 -6.75 2.73 2.97
C ASP A 69 -7.11 4.21 2.74
N VAL A 70 -6.84 4.67 1.52
CA VAL A 70 -7.34 5.95 0.99
C VAL A 70 -8.51 5.62 0.08
N LYS A 71 -9.70 6.10 0.43
CA LYS A 71 -10.96 5.74 -0.26
C LYS A 71 -11.45 6.79 -1.25
N LYS A 72 -10.95 8.03 -1.17
CA LYS A 72 -11.26 9.08 -2.14
C LYS A 72 -10.28 9.01 -3.31
N PRO A 73 -10.67 9.41 -4.54
CA PRO A 73 -9.79 9.42 -5.71
C PRO A 73 -8.46 10.16 -5.48
N LYS A 74 -8.54 11.26 -4.73
CA LYS A 74 -7.41 11.99 -4.18
C LYS A 74 -7.79 12.45 -2.77
N ASP A 75 -6.97 12.14 -1.78
CA ASP A 75 -7.16 12.55 -0.40
C ASP A 75 -5.87 13.18 0.15
N GLU A 76 -6.04 14.15 1.02
CA GLU A 76 -4.93 14.74 1.76
C GLU A 76 -4.74 13.91 3.03
N VAL A 77 -3.54 13.37 3.23
CA VAL A 77 -3.23 12.50 4.36
C VAL A 77 -2.18 13.15 5.25
N LEU A 78 -2.47 13.19 6.55
CA LEU A 78 -1.52 13.63 7.57
C LEU A 78 -1.07 12.45 8.41
N ILE A 79 0.25 12.28 8.56
CA ILE A 79 0.83 11.19 9.34
C ILE A 79 1.74 11.80 10.39
N CYS A 80 1.54 11.43 11.65
CA CYS A 80 2.36 11.85 12.77
C CYS A 80 2.92 10.63 13.49
N LEU A 81 4.25 10.57 13.62
CA LEU A 81 4.94 9.58 14.44
C LEU A 81 5.54 10.30 15.65
N GLN A 82 5.17 9.86 16.85
CA GLN A 82 5.61 10.45 18.10
C GLN A 82 6.25 9.38 18.99
N GLN A 83 7.51 9.56 19.40
CA GLN A 83 8.13 8.69 20.39
C GLN A 83 7.66 9.03 21.81
N LYS A 84 7.65 8.03 22.69
CA LYS A 84 7.33 8.19 24.11
C LYS A 84 8.36 9.13 24.76
N ASP A 85 7.86 9.95 25.68
CA ASP A 85 8.70 10.92 26.38
C ASP A 85 9.78 10.23 27.22
N ARG A 86 11.04 10.61 27.01
CA ARG A 86 12.21 10.13 27.76
C ARG A 86 12.80 11.20 28.66
N ARG A 87 12.15 12.36 28.82
CA ARG A 87 12.68 13.46 29.66
C ARG A 87 12.92 13.04 31.11
N ALA A 88 12.12 12.12 31.64
CA ALA A 88 12.32 11.59 32.99
C ALA A 88 13.68 10.88 33.19
N THR A 89 14.22 10.25 32.14
CA THR A 89 15.51 9.53 32.15
C THR A 89 16.68 10.37 31.65
N LEU A 90 16.51 11.68 31.45
CA LEU A 90 17.59 12.61 31.09
C LEU A 90 18.74 12.59 32.11
N LYS A 91 18.41 12.48 33.40
CA LYS A 91 19.41 12.41 34.49
C LYS A 91 20.32 11.18 34.40
N GLU A 92 19.91 10.16 33.65
CA GLU A 92 20.66 8.90 33.45
C GLU A 92 21.43 8.88 32.11
N GLY A 93 21.45 10.00 31.37
CA GLY A 93 22.06 10.07 30.03
C GLY A 93 21.27 9.33 28.95
N ARG A 94 20.06 8.85 29.25
CA ARG A 94 19.19 8.08 28.33
C ARG A 94 17.95 8.87 27.88
N GLY A 95 17.97 10.19 28.05
CA GLY A 95 16.81 11.06 27.79
C GLY A 95 16.78 11.73 26.43
N GLU A 96 17.78 11.47 25.58
CA GLU A 96 17.80 12.01 24.22
C GLU A 96 16.73 11.33 23.35
N ASN A 97 16.14 12.13 22.45
CA ASN A 97 15.21 11.62 21.46
C ASN A 97 15.97 10.77 20.44
N LEU A 98 15.42 9.61 20.11
CA LEU A 98 15.93 8.83 18.98
C LEU A 98 15.71 9.60 17.68
N PRO A 99 16.63 9.56 16.71
CA PRO A 99 16.34 10.01 15.36
C PRO A 99 15.28 9.07 14.75
N ILE A 100 14.06 9.57 14.58
CA ILE A 100 12.91 8.79 14.12
C ILE A 100 12.43 9.30 12.77
N GLY A 101 11.84 8.38 11.99
CA GLY A 101 11.21 8.67 10.72
C GLY A 101 10.22 7.59 10.33
N PHE A 102 9.60 7.73 9.16
CA PHE A 102 8.79 6.67 8.57
C PHE A 102 8.75 6.77 7.05
N ASP A 103 8.50 5.64 6.42
CA ASP A 103 8.27 5.55 4.98
C ASP A 103 6.85 5.06 4.68
N VAL A 104 6.27 5.59 3.60
CA VAL A 104 4.93 5.22 3.11
C VAL A 104 5.08 4.52 1.77
N HIS A 105 4.52 3.32 1.66
CA HIS A 105 4.59 2.48 0.48
C HIS A 105 3.20 2.19 -0.09
N ARG A 106 3.06 2.24 -1.42
CA ARG A 106 1.85 1.77 -2.12
C ARG A 106 1.94 0.26 -2.31
N VAL A 107 0.92 -0.46 -1.84
CA VAL A 107 0.91 -1.92 -1.80
C VAL A 107 -0.27 -2.50 -2.57
N GLU A 108 -0.40 -3.83 -2.53
CA GLU A 108 -1.50 -4.56 -3.12
C GLU A 108 -2.83 -4.25 -2.44
N LEU A 109 -3.89 -4.08 -3.23
CA LEU A 109 -5.21 -3.68 -2.73
C LEU A 109 -5.81 -4.68 -1.73
N ASN A 110 -5.40 -5.95 -1.81
CA ASN A 110 -5.82 -7.01 -0.90
C ASN A 110 -4.72 -7.45 0.08
N ARG A 111 -3.66 -6.66 0.26
CA ARG A 111 -2.61 -6.98 1.24
C ARG A 111 -3.18 -6.96 2.66
N ILE A 112 -2.99 -8.09 3.35
CA ILE A 112 -3.40 -8.31 4.75
C ILE A 112 -2.26 -8.89 5.61
N TYR A 113 -1.16 -9.32 4.99
CA TYR A 113 0.05 -9.83 5.63
C TYR A 113 1.20 -8.84 5.45
N ARG A 114 2.23 -8.98 6.28
CA ARG A 114 3.43 -8.15 6.27
C ARG A 114 4.09 -8.16 4.89
N MET A 115 4.65 -7.01 4.52
CA MET A 115 5.52 -6.88 3.36
C MET A 115 6.86 -7.52 3.66
N HIS A 116 7.33 -8.36 2.74
CA HIS A 116 8.64 -8.98 2.79
C HIS A 116 9.54 -8.59 1.62
N ALA A 117 8.97 -7.99 0.57
CA ALA A 117 9.69 -7.34 -0.51
C ALA A 117 9.45 -5.82 -0.50
N PRO A 118 10.47 -5.00 -0.86
CA PRO A 118 10.30 -3.57 -1.02
C PRO A 118 9.22 -3.24 -2.06
N GLN A 119 8.28 -2.38 -1.69
CA GLN A 119 7.24 -1.87 -2.59
C GLN A 119 7.58 -0.44 -3.05
N GLN A 120 6.69 0.17 -3.84
CA GLN A 120 6.89 1.54 -4.31
C GLN A 120 6.76 2.51 -3.14
N LYS A 121 7.85 3.18 -2.76
CA LYS A 121 7.83 4.30 -1.82
C LYS A 121 7.14 5.50 -2.49
N VAL A 122 6.07 5.99 -1.87
CA VAL A 122 5.29 7.16 -2.34
C VAL A 122 5.51 8.39 -1.48
N GLY A 123 6.06 8.22 -0.27
CA GLY A 123 6.35 9.31 0.65
C GLY A 123 7.14 8.83 1.86
N GLY A 124 7.51 9.76 2.72
CA GLY A 124 8.19 9.48 3.99
C GLY A 124 8.57 10.77 4.68
N SER A 125 8.81 10.70 5.99
CA SER A 125 9.30 11.85 6.75
C SER A 125 10.82 11.99 6.61
N ILE A 126 11.32 13.19 6.88
CA ILE A 126 12.73 13.36 7.23
C ILE A 126 13.01 12.71 8.59
N TYR A 127 14.26 12.30 8.82
CA TYR A 127 14.69 11.78 10.11
C TYR A 127 15.17 12.93 10.99
N VAL A 128 14.57 13.07 12.16
CA VAL A 128 14.89 14.14 13.10
C VAL A 128 14.96 13.57 14.52
N ASN A 129 15.89 14.06 15.33
CA ASN A 129 16.00 13.80 16.76
C ASN A 129 14.95 14.61 17.57
N SER A 130 13.70 14.61 17.11
CA SER A 130 12.58 15.28 17.77
C SER A 130 11.61 14.28 18.36
N ARG A 131 10.77 14.73 19.31
CA ARG A 131 9.73 13.90 19.92
C ARG A 131 8.70 13.44 18.88
N SER A 132 8.45 14.25 17.86
CA SER A 132 7.47 13.96 16.81
C SER A 132 7.98 14.37 15.43
N VAL A 133 7.65 13.56 14.44
CA VAL A 133 7.83 13.86 13.01
C VAL A 133 6.48 13.79 12.30
N PHE A 134 6.30 14.65 11.31
CA PHE A 134 5.03 14.85 10.63
C PHE A 134 5.22 14.85 9.11
N LEU A 135 4.26 14.26 8.39
CA LEU A 135 4.15 14.32 6.94
C LEU A 135 2.75 14.75 6.55
N ARG A 136 2.66 15.70 5.62
CA ARG A 136 1.44 16.07 4.90
C ARG A 136 1.65 15.74 3.43
N THR A 137 0.80 14.90 2.86
CA THR A 137 0.95 14.45 1.48
C THR A 137 -0.40 14.14 0.85
N ASP A 138 -0.50 14.33 -0.46
CA ASP A 138 -1.68 13.95 -1.23
C ASP A 138 -1.49 12.51 -1.73
N LEU A 139 -2.42 11.62 -1.41
CA LEU A 139 -2.43 10.24 -1.88
C LEU A 139 -3.65 9.99 -2.76
N THR A 140 -3.49 9.09 -3.74
CA THR A 140 -4.61 8.62 -4.56
C THR A 140 -5.30 7.45 -3.90
N GLU A 141 -6.48 7.09 -4.40
CA GLU A 141 -7.20 5.91 -3.92
C GLU A 141 -6.32 4.64 -4.00
N GLY A 142 -6.31 3.87 -2.92
CA GLY A 142 -5.54 2.63 -2.81
C GLY A 142 -5.18 2.26 -1.37
N ARG A 143 -4.39 1.19 -1.26
CA ARG A 143 -3.87 0.68 0.01
C ARG A 143 -2.40 1.02 0.18
N TYR A 144 -2.05 1.43 1.39
CA TYR A 144 -0.71 1.87 1.74
C TYR A 144 -0.21 1.19 3.01
N VAL A 145 1.11 1.11 3.16
CA VAL A 145 1.76 0.66 4.39
C VAL A 145 2.76 1.70 4.88
N ILE A 146 2.61 2.09 6.14
CA ILE A 146 3.52 2.96 6.88
C ILE A 146 4.50 2.07 7.65
N ILE A 147 5.80 2.32 7.48
CA ILE A 147 6.86 1.67 8.24
C ILE A 147 7.52 2.72 9.13
N PRO A 148 7.13 2.84 10.42
CA PRO A 148 7.83 3.68 11.37
C PRO A 148 9.16 3.07 11.78
N THR A 149 10.22 3.88 11.79
CA THR A 149 11.60 3.43 11.98
C THR A 149 12.38 4.39 12.88
N THR A 150 13.38 3.84 13.56
CA THR A 150 14.54 4.60 14.02
C THR A 150 15.54 4.75 12.87
N PHE A 151 16.44 5.73 12.94
CA PHE A 151 17.49 5.89 11.94
C PHE A 151 18.43 4.68 11.93
N ASP A 152 19.01 4.36 13.08
CA ASP A 152 19.87 3.20 13.25
C ASP A 152 19.10 1.95 13.68
N PRO A 153 19.51 0.75 13.24
CA PRO A 153 18.92 -0.51 13.67
C PRO A 153 19.28 -0.83 15.14
N GLY A 154 18.48 -1.69 15.77
CA GLY A 154 18.72 -2.15 17.15
C GLY A 154 18.31 -1.17 18.25
N LEU A 155 17.83 0.03 17.90
CA LEU A 155 17.33 1.01 18.86
C LEU A 155 15.89 0.66 19.28
N GLU A 156 15.67 0.57 20.59
CA GLU A 156 14.37 0.25 21.17
C GLU A 156 13.60 1.49 21.60
N GLY A 157 12.27 1.44 21.52
CA GLY A 157 11.41 2.52 21.99
C GLY A 157 9.93 2.30 21.73
N GLU A 158 9.09 2.99 22.49
CA GLU A 158 7.65 3.05 22.25
C GLU A 158 7.29 4.28 21.44
N PHE A 159 6.27 4.16 20.59
CA PHE A 159 5.77 5.26 19.77
C PHE A 159 4.24 5.24 19.63
N LEU A 160 3.71 6.39 19.23
CA LEU A 160 2.35 6.63 18.83
C LEU A 160 2.35 7.06 17.35
N LEU A 161 1.66 6.30 16.52
CA LEU A 161 1.41 6.63 15.12
C LEU A 161 -0.03 7.15 15.00
N ARG A 162 -0.22 8.30 14.36
CA ARG A 162 -1.53 8.90 14.12
C ARG A 162 -1.67 9.18 12.63
N VAL A 163 -2.75 8.71 12.03
CA VAL A 163 -3.07 8.91 10.62
C VAL A 163 -4.39 9.66 10.55
N PHE A 164 -4.41 10.76 9.81
CA PHE A 164 -5.58 11.58 9.59
C PHE A 164 -5.94 11.56 8.11
N THR A 165 -7.17 11.18 7.84
CA THR A 165 -7.78 11.09 6.50
C THR A 165 -9.16 11.75 6.52
N ASP A 166 -9.74 12.03 5.36
CA ASP A 166 -11.08 12.63 5.30
C ASP A 166 -12.20 11.65 5.68
N VAL A 167 -11.93 10.35 5.56
CA VAL A 167 -12.85 9.24 5.86
C VAL A 167 -12.13 8.15 6.62
N PRO A 168 -12.82 7.21 7.31
CA PRO A 168 -12.15 6.17 8.07
C PRO A 168 -11.23 5.32 7.19
N SER A 169 -9.95 5.25 7.56
CA SER A 169 -8.88 4.62 6.75
C SER A 169 -8.62 3.15 7.08
N ASP A 170 -9.40 2.54 7.98
CA ASP A 170 -9.25 1.15 8.42
C ASP A 170 -7.83 0.78 8.89
N CYS A 171 -7.09 1.76 9.42
CA CYS A 171 -5.68 1.61 9.75
C CYS A 171 -5.48 0.53 10.82
N LYS A 172 -4.56 -0.41 10.58
CA LYS A 172 -4.20 -1.47 11.54
C LYS A 172 -2.78 -2.00 11.32
N GLU A 173 -2.21 -2.63 12.35
CA GLU A 173 -0.91 -3.29 12.24
C GLU A 173 -0.99 -4.59 11.43
N LEU A 174 0.00 -4.82 10.57
CA LEU A 174 0.26 -6.08 9.89
C LEU A 174 1.17 -6.94 10.77
N THR A 175 0.59 -7.94 11.43
CA THR A 175 1.30 -8.82 12.37
C THR A 175 1.66 -10.17 11.76
N LEU A 176 0.82 -10.70 10.88
CA LEU A 176 0.99 -12.01 10.25
C LEU A 176 1.91 -11.93 9.02
N HIS A 177 2.81 -12.90 8.87
CA HIS A 177 3.75 -13.02 7.75
C HIS A 177 3.15 -13.75 6.54
N GLU A 178 2.26 -14.70 6.81
CA GLU A 178 1.60 -15.55 5.82
C GLU A 178 0.24 -16.01 6.36
N PRO A 179 -0.61 -16.63 5.52
CA PRO A 179 -1.89 -17.17 5.95
C PRO A 179 -1.75 -18.12 7.14
N PRO A 180 -2.55 -17.98 8.21
CA PRO A 180 -2.43 -18.87 9.34
C PRO A 180 -2.84 -20.29 8.97
N HIS A 181 -2.13 -21.28 9.52
CA HIS A 181 -2.60 -22.66 9.52
C HIS A 181 -3.85 -22.76 10.40
N THR A 182 -4.98 -23.18 9.81
CA THR A 182 -6.25 -23.38 10.51
C THR A 182 -6.68 -24.84 10.38
N CYS A 183 -7.66 -25.29 11.17
CA CYS A 183 -8.20 -26.66 11.05
C CYS A 183 -8.75 -26.96 9.63
N TRP A 184 -9.18 -25.93 8.91
CA TRP A 184 -9.62 -26.01 7.51
C TRP A 184 -8.48 -26.16 6.51
N SER A 185 -7.24 -25.84 6.89
CA SER A 185 -6.06 -26.02 6.04
C SER A 185 -5.82 -27.50 5.69
N GLY A 186 -6.19 -28.42 6.59
CA GLY A 186 -6.13 -29.87 6.33
C GLY A 186 -7.18 -30.35 5.33
N LEU A 187 -8.41 -29.81 5.39
CA LEU A 187 -9.51 -30.19 4.51
C LEU A 187 -9.47 -29.50 3.14
N CYS A 188 -9.14 -28.21 3.11
CA CYS A 188 -9.20 -27.39 1.90
C CYS A 188 -7.82 -27.12 1.27
N GLY A 189 -6.75 -27.68 1.85
CA GLY A 189 -5.36 -27.42 1.46
C GLY A 189 -4.81 -26.09 1.97
N TYR A 190 -3.49 -26.02 2.12
CA TYR A 190 -2.74 -24.82 2.47
C TYR A 190 -2.08 -24.19 1.23
N PRO A 191 -1.90 -22.86 1.17
CA PRO A 191 -1.15 -22.24 0.08
C PRO A 191 0.28 -22.76 -0.02
N SER A 192 0.74 -23.04 -1.23
CA SER A 192 2.11 -23.47 -1.51
C SER A 192 2.89 -22.45 -2.33
N LEU A 193 2.20 -21.40 -2.81
CA LEU A 193 2.74 -20.36 -3.68
C LEU A 193 2.17 -19.01 -3.29
N VAL A 194 2.92 -17.95 -3.54
CA VAL A 194 2.44 -16.57 -3.50
C VAL A 194 2.70 -15.92 -4.86
N SER A 195 1.72 -15.21 -5.39
CA SER A 195 1.83 -14.48 -6.65
C SER A 195 1.43 -13.02 -6.46
N GLN A 196 2.36 -12.09 -6.73
CA GLN A 196 2.05 -10.68 -6.93
C GLN A 196 1.70 -10.46 -8.40
N VAL A 197 0.59 -9.79 -8.66
CA VAL A 197 0.17 -9.37 -9.99
C VAL A 197 0.12 -7.85 -10.00
N HIS A 198 0.85 -7.24 -10.91
CA HIS A 198 0.86 -5.80 -11.14
C HIS A 198 0.37 -5.52 -12.55
N VAL A 199 -0.88 -5.06 -12.66
CA VAL A 199 -1.45 -4.58 -13.92
C VAL A 199 -1.01 -3.13 -14.09
N LEU A 200 -0.09 -2.88 -15.03
CA LEU A 200 0.54 -1.58 -15.22
C LEU A 200 -0.41 -0.65 -15.98
N GLN A 201 -0.79 -1.06 -17.19
CA GLN A 201 -1.63 -0.28 -18.09
C GLN A 201 -2.32 -1.17 -19.11
N ALA A 202 -3.35 -0.63 -19.75
CA ALA A 202 -3.85 -1.13 -21.02
C ALA A 202 -3.77 -0.04 -22.08
N ASP A 203 -3.79 -0.43 -23.34
CA ASP A 203 -3.70 0.47 -24.49
C ASP A 203 -4.60 0.00 -25.62
N GLY A 204 -5.19 0.93 -26.37
CA GLY A 204 -6.03 0.63 -27.53
C GLY A 204 -7.34 -0.11 -27.21
N LEU A 205 -7.89 0.09 -26.01
CA LEU A 205 -9.18 -0.52 -25.63
C LEU A 205 -10.32 -0.04 -26.56
N ALA A 206 -11.31 -0.90 -26.78
CA ALA A 206 -12.53 -0.51 -27.50
C ALA A 206 -13.22 0.67 -26.82
N GLY A 207 -13.43 1.76 -27.57
CA GLY A 207 -14.27 2.88 -27.15
C GLY A 207 -15.74 2.50 -27.27
N HIS A 208 -16.45 2.45 -26.15
CA HIS A 208 -17.88 2.08 -26.11
C HIS A 208 -18.80 3.25 -25.75
N ASP A 209 -18.25 4.37 -25.30
CA ASP A 209 -19.03 5.53 -24.89
C ASP A 209 -19.23 6.51 -26.06
N SER A 210 -20.20 7.42 -25.94
CA SER A 210 -20.59 8.36 -27.01
C SER A 210 -19.47 9.32 -27.45
N ASN A 211 -18.41 9.45 -26.64
CA ASN A 211 -17.21 10.24 -26.92
C ASN A 211 -16.09 9.43 -27.60
N GLY A 212 -16.32 8.15 -27.90
CA GLY A 212 -15.31 7.24 -28.43
C GLY A 212 -14.29 6.74 -27.40
N ALA A 213 -14.50 7.01 -26.11
CA ALA A 213 -13.69 6.50 -25.00
C ALA A 213 -14.43 5.40 -24.22
N SER A 214 -13.84 4.97 -23.10
CA SER A 214 -14.43 4.06 -22.12
C SER A 214 -14.05 4.53 -20.71
N ASP A 215 -14.75 4.02 -19.70
CA ASP A 215 -14.43 4.12 -18.28
C ASP A 215 -13.85 2.80 -17.74
N PRO A 216 -12.63 2.39 -18.15
CA PRO A 216 -12.12 1.06 -17.87
C PRO A 216 -11.71 0.84 -16.41
N TYR A 217 -11.92 -0.40 -15.94
CA TYR A 217 -11.37 -0.94 -14.70
C TYR A 217 -10.97 -2.41 -14.89
N VAL A 218 -10.09 -2.90 -14.01
CA VAL A 218 -9.60 -4.28 -14.06
C VAL A 218 -10.08 -5.11 -12.87
N ILE A 219 -10.42 -6.37 -13.13
CA ILE A 219 -10.65 -7.41 -12.12
C ILE A 219 -9.56 -8.47 -12.26
N ILE A 220 -8.77 -8.65 -11.21
CA ILE A 220 -7.77 -9.71 -11.12
C ILE A 220 -8.38 -10.85 -10.31
N ARG A 221 -8.50 -12.05 -10.92
CA ARG A 221 -9.09 -13.24 -10.30
C ARG A 221 -8.07 -14.36 -10.15
N CYS A 222 -8.07 -14.99 -8.99
CA CYS A 222 -7.29 -16.19 -8.73
C CYS A 222 -7.99 -17.05 -7.68
N GLU A 223 -8.20 -18.34 -8.00
CA GLU A 223 -8.75 -19.34 -7.07
C GLU A 223 -10.03 -18.92 -6.31
N GLY A 224 -10.92 -18.17 -6.96
CA GLY A 224 -12.17 -17.67 -6.37
C GLY A 224 -12.05 -16.34 -5.63
N GLN A 225 -10.83 -15.86 -5.38
CA GLN A 225 -10.58 -14.50 -4.91
C GLN A 225 -10.57 -13.52 -6.08
N LYS A 226 -11.00 -12.28 -5.83
CA LYS A 226 -11.00 -11.19 -6.81
C LYS A 226 -10.53 -9.89 -6.19
N VAL A 227 -9.80 -9.10 -6.97
CA VAL A 227 -9.41 -7.72 -6.66
C VAL A 227 -9.88 -6.84 -7.81
N ARG A 228 -10.59 -5.74 -7.51
CA ARG A 228 -11.08 -4.77 -8.49
C ARG A 228 -10.31 -3.47 -8.33
N SER A 229 -9.85 -2.88 -9.44
CA SER A 229 -9.24 -1.55 -9.45
C SER A 229 -10.28 -0.44 -9.36
N VAL A 230 -9.79 0.79 -9.18
CA VAL A 230 -10.57 1.99 -9.46
C VAL A 230 -10.95 2.08 -10.94
N VAL A 231 -11.98 2.87 -11.22
CA VAL A 231 -12.43 3.19 -12.58
C VAL A 231 -11.64 4.38 -13.09
N HIS A 232 -11.03 4.24 -14.27
CA HIS A 232 -10.37 5.34 -14.97
C HIS A 232 -11.34 5.94 -15.96
N LYS A 233 -11.60 7.25 -15.86
CA LYS A 233 -12.65 7.90 -16.66
C LYS A 233 -12.17 8.30 -18.05
N SER A 234 -13.03 8.13 -19.06
CA SER A 234 -12.88 8.64 -20.42
C SER A 234 -11.51 8.37 -21.04
N THR A 235 -11.06 7.11 -21.04
CA THR A 235 -9.77 6.70 -21.62
C THR A 235 -9.82 5.31 -22.25
N CYS A 236 -9.14 5.15 -23.39
CA CYS A 236 -8.86 3.84 -23.99
C CYS A 236 -7.46 3.31 -23.69
N SER A 237 -6.66 4.07 -22.94
CA SER A 237 -5.28 3.73 -22.58
C SER A 237 -5.03 3.99 -21.08
N PRO A 238 -5.73 3.27 -20.18
CA PRO A 238 -5.65 3.52 -18.74
C PRO A 238 -4.32 3.04 -18.14
N ALA A 239 -3.71 3.88 -17.30
CA ALA A 239 -2.59 3.51 -16.45
C ALA A 239 -3.10 2.99 -15.09
N PHE A 240 -3.50 1.71 -15.04
CA PHE A 240 -4.11 1.09 -13.86
C PHE A 240 -3.22 1.10 -12.62
N ASN A 241 -1.91 0.82 -12.76
CA ASN A 241 -0.95 0.66 -11.66
C ASN A 241 -1.52 -0.11 -10.46
N THR A 242 -2.27 -1.16 -10.74
CA THR A 242 -3.05 -1.92 -9.74
C THR A 242 -2.30 -3.19 -9.39
N LYS A 243 -2.06 -3.38 -8.08
CA LYS A 243 -1.41 -4.59 -7.57
C LYS A 243 -2.37 -5.45 -6.73
N ALA A 244 -2.23 -6.76 -6.87
CA ALA A 244 -2.89 -7.76 -6.07
C ALA A 244 -1.91 -8.86 -5.65
N VAL A 245 -2.07 -9.42 -4.47
CA VAL A 245 -1.27 -10.56 -3.98
C VAL A 245 -2.19 -11.75 -3.70
N PHE A 246 -1.84 -12.93 -4.19
CA PHE A 246 -2.63 -14.15 -4.00
C PHE A 246 -1.77 -15.26 -3.40
N TYR A 247 -2.24 -15.83 -2.29
CA TYR A 247 -1.68 -17.03 -1.67
C TYR A 247 -2.44 -18.24 -2.22
N ARG A 248 -1.74 -19.06 -2.99
CA ARG A 248 -2.34 -20.03 -3.92
C ARG A 248 -2.03 -21.46 -3.54
N LYS A 249 -3.02 -22.32 -3.74
CA LYS A 249 -2.94 -23.76 -3.44
C LYS A 249 -2.56 -24.59 -4.65
N LYS A 250 -2.94 -24.15 -5.86
CA LYS A 250 -2.72 -24.89 -7.11
C LYS A 250 -1.97 -24.02 -8.11
N SER A 251 -0.74 -24.41 -8.46
CA SER A 251 0.05 -23.76 -9.52
C SER A 251 -0.64 -23.81 -10.88
N SER A 252 -1.35 -24.90 -11.17
CA SER A 252 -2.02 -25.16 -12.45
C SER A 252 -3.22 -24.27 -12.72
N ARG A 253 -3.82 -23.67 -11.69
CA ARG A 253 -4.94 -22.74 -11.87
C ARG A 253 -4.40 -21.39 -12.28
N PRO A 254 -4.75 -20.86 -13.47
CA PRO A 254 -4.18 -19.61 -13.93
C PRO A 254 -4.79 -18.41 -13.21
N ILE A 255 -4.13 -17.27 -13.35
CA ILE A 255 -4.65 -15.97 -12.92
C ILE A 255 -5.35 -15.32 -14.11
N SER A 256 -6.60 -14.91 -13.94
CA SER A 256 -7.36 -14.18 -14.96
C SER A 256 -7.32 -12.69 -14.67
N ILE A 257 -7.04 -11.89 -15.70
CA ILE A 257 -7.11 -10.43 -15.68
C ILE A 257 -8.21 -10.05 -16.65
N GLU A 258 -9.31 -9.52 -16.13
CA GLU A 258 -10.48 -9.12 -16.91
C GLU A 258 -10.59 -7.60 -16.89
N ILE A 259 -10.81 -6.98 -18.06
CA ILE A 259 -11.03 -5.54 -18.19
C ILE A 259 -12.48 -5.31 -18.57
N TYR A 260 -13.11 -4.34 -17.91
CA TYR A 260 -14.50 -3.94 -18.14
C TYR A 260 -14.60 -2.43 -18.31
N ASN A 261 -15.59 -1.98 -19.07
CA ASN A 261 -16.05 -0.60 -19.09
C ASN A 261 -17.16 -0.41 -18.05
N SER A 262 -17.02 0.59 -17.19
CA SER A 262 -18.02 0.93 -16.18
C SER A 262 -19.19 1.68 -16.82
N ASN A 263 -20.40 1.11 -16.81
CA ASN A 263 -21.59 1.74 -17.39
C ASN A 263 -22.68 1.98 -16.34
N VAL A 264 -23.64 2.86 -16.64
CA VAL A 264 -24.75 3.20 -15.71
C VAL A 264 -25.63 1.99 -15.36
N LEU A 265 -25.92 1.12 -16.34
CA LEU A 265 -26.79 -0.04 -16.15
C LEU A 265 -26.00 -1.34 -15.95
N THR A 266 -25.18 -1.69 -16.93
CA THR A 266 -24.43 -2.95 -16.95
C THR A 266 -23.06 -2.75 -17.57
N ASP A 267 -22.02 -3.05 -16.80
CA ASP A 267 -20.63 -2.97 -17.25
C ASP A 267 -20.41 -3.87 -18.46
N SER A 268 -19.78 -3.34 -19.51
CA SER A 268 -19.45 -4.10 -20.72
C SER A 268 -18.04 -4.70 -20.59
N PHE A 269 -17.88 -5.91 -21.10
CA PHE A 269 -16.61 -6.60 -21.08
C PHE A 269 -15.71 -6.09 -22.22
N LEU A 270 -14.48 -5.70 -21.91
CA LEU A 270 -13.51 -5.19 -22.88
C LEU A 270 -12.47 -6.24 -23.29
N GLY A 271 -12.29 -7.28 -22.48
CA GLY A 271 -11.41 -8.40 -22.78
C GLY A 271 -10.74 -9.00 -21.56
N GLN A 272 -10.09 -10.13 -21.75
CA GLN A 272 -9.33 -10.80 -20.70
C GLN A 272 -8.00 -11.35 -21.20
N VAL A 273 -7.09 -11.55 -20.26
CA VAL A 273 -5.90 -12.38 -20.44
C VAL A 273 -5.76 -13.34 -19.28
N THR A 274 -5.19 -14.50 -19.57
CA THR A 274 -4.97 -15.56 -18.59
C THR A 274 -3.48 -15.86 -18.52
N LEU A 275 -2.94 -15.92 -17.31
CA LEU A 275 -1.52 -16.15 -17.07
C LEU A 275 -1.32 -17.47 -16.34
N ALA A 276 -0.44 -18.31 -16.90
CA ALA A 276 0.22 -19.33 -16.13
C ALA A 276 1.17 -18.66 -15.15
N ALA A 277 1.23 -19.17 -13.93
CA ALA A 277 2.09 -18.61 -12.90
C ALA A 277 3.36 -19.41 -12.77
N GLU A 278 4.25 -19.15 -13.71
CA GLU A 278 5.62 -19.62 -13.68
C GLU A 278 6.36 -18.97 -12.51
N GLN A 279 7.29 -19.70 -11.91
CA GLN A 279 8.13 -19.15 -10.84
C GLN A 279 9.01 -18.01 -11.37
N GLY A 280 9.27 -17.04 -10.51
CA GLY A 280 10.06 -15.87 -10.82
C GLY A 280 9.20 -14.69 -11.29
N ARG A 281 9.89 -13.67 -11.82
CA ARG A 281 9.28 -12.42 -12.25
C ARG A 281 9.24 -12.35 -13.77
N VAL A 282 8.05 -12.10 -14.29
CA VAL A 282 7.78 -12.00 -15.72
C VAL A 282 7.01 -10.71 -15.98
N GLN A 283 7.38 -9.97 -17.02
CA GLN A 283 6.63 -8.82 -17.52
C GLN A 283 6.27 -9.10 -18.98
N LYS A 284 4.98 -8.99 -19.31
CA LYS A 284 4.45 -9.31 -20.63
C LYS A 284 3.40 -8.27 -21.03
N THR A 285 3.35 -7.99 -22.32
CA THR A 285 2.25 -7.29 -22.98
C THR A 285 1.47 -8.31 -23.77
N LEU A 286 0.16 -8.40 -23.54
CA LEU A 286 -0.69 -9.43 -24.11
C LEU A 286 -1.91 -8.79 -24.79
N HIS A 287 -2.32 -9.35 -25.92
CA HIS A 287 -3.56 -8.99 -26.59
C HIS A 287 -4.77 -9.50 -25.81
N LEU A 288 -5.80 -8.66 -25.75
CA LEU A 288 -7.05 -8.98 -25.08
C LEU A 288 -7.84 -10.01 -25.91
N LYS A 289 -8.45 -10.97 -25.20
CA LYS A 289 -9.28 -12.02 -25.78
C LYS A 289 -10.69 -11.99 -25.23
N ASP A 290 -11.63 -12.54 -26.00
CA ASP A 290 -13.02 -12.65 -25.56
C ASP A 290 -13.23 -13.76 -24.49
N LYS A 291 -14.43 -13.82 -23.91
CA LYS A 291 -14.86 -14.88 -22.99
C LYS A 291 -15.11 -16.18 -23.75
N GLY A 292 -14.05 -16.99 -23.88
CA GLY A 292 -14.12 -18.35 -24.40
C GLY A 292 -12.87 -18.75 -25.17
N ASP A 293 -12.64 -20.05 -25.32
CA ASP A 293 -11.46 -20.61 -26.01
C ASP A 293 -11.56 -20.52 -27.55
N ARG A 294 -12.37 -19.57 -28.07
CA ARG A 294 -12.48 -19.32 -29.51
C ARG A 294 -11.19 -18.66 -29.96
N ARG A 295 -10.35 -19.47 -30.62
CA ARG A 295 -8.98 -19.16 -31.05
C ARG A 295 -8.84 -17.93 -31.97
N ASP A 296 -9.94 -17.35 -32.46
CA ASP A 296 -9.99 -16.19 -33.36
C ASP A 296 -10.63 -14.92 -32.77
N SER A 297 -10.81 -14.83 -31.45
CA SER A 297 -11.43 -13.66 -30.81
C SER A 297 -10.38 -12.65 -30.32
N ASP A 298 -9.58 -12.10 -31.24
CA ASP A 298 -8.71 -10.96 -30.94
C ASP A 298 -9.57 -9.71 -30.75
N LEU A 299 -9.69 -9.27 -29.49
CA LEU A 299 -10.31 -8.00 -29.16
C LEU A 299 -9.27 -6.88 -29.34
N PRO A 300 -9.73 -5.65 -29.67
CA PRO A 300 -8.83 -4.51 -29.74
C PRO A 300 -8.22 -4.24 -28.36
N GLY A 301 -6.93 -3.93 -28.39
CA GLY A 301 -6.19 -3.47 -27.24
C GLY A 301 -5.27 -4.52 -26.64
N THR A 302 -4.34 -4.02 -25.83
CA THR A 302 -3.33 -4.79 -25.14
C THR A 302 -3.31 -4.44 -23.67
N VAL A 303 -2.84 -5.36 -22.85
CA VAL A 303 -2.58 -5.13 -21.43
C VAL A 303 -1.14 -5.46 -21.10
N THR A 304 -0.47 -4.52 -20.44
CA THR A 304 0.89 -4.69 -19.92
C THR A 304 0.82 -5.00 -18.44
N LEU A 305 1.43 -6.11 -18.04
CA LEU A 305 1.42 -6.57 -16.66
C LEU A 305 2.75 -7.19 -16.26
N SER A 306 3.00 -7.22 -14.96
CA SER A 306 4.09 -7.98 -14.35
C SER A 306 3.51 -8.95 -13.33
N ILE A 307 3.98 -10.19 -13.36
CA ILE A 307 3.66 -11.22 -12.37
C ILE A 307 4.96 -11.68 -11.71
N GLU A 308 4.94 -11.79 -10.40
CA GLU A 308 6.03 -12.38 -9.63
C GLU A 308 5.46 -13.51 -8.79
N THR A 309 5.96 -14.73 -8.98
CA THR A 309 5.50 -15.91 -8.24
C THR A 309 6.65 -16.60 -7.53
N SER A 310 6.40 -17.02 -6.29
CA SER A 310 7.37 -17.70 -5.44
C SER A 310 6.72 -18.85 -4.68
N SER A 311 7.50 -19.90 -4.40
CA SER A 311 7.13 -20.98 -3.48
C SER A 311 7.33 -20.62 -2.01
N VAL A 312 8.07 -19.54 -1.73
CA VAL A 312 8.27 -19.02 -0.37
C VAL A 312 7.19 -17.97 -0.13
N LEU A 313 6.21 -18.28 0.71
CA LEU A 313 5.03 -17.43 0.93
C LEU A 313 5.38 -16.04 1.49
N THR A 314 6.54 -15.92 2.14
CA THR A 314 7.07 -14.69 2.72
C THR A 314 8.10 -13.99 1.84
N SER A 315 8.10 -14.21 0.52
CA SER A 315 9.06 -13.53 -0.37
C SER A 315 8.51 -12.30 -1.10
N ILE A 316 7.21 -12.02 -0.97
CA ILE A 316 6.47 -10.94 -1.66
C ILE A 316 5.91 -9.95 -0.64
#